data_AF-A0A5P9W8Y4-F1
#
_entry.id   AF-A0A5P9W8Y4-F1
#
_cell.length_a   1.000
_cell.length_b   1.000
_cell.length_c   1.000
_cell.angle_alpha   90.00
_cell.angle_beta   90.00
_cell.angle_gamma   90.00
#
_symmetry.space_group_name_H-M   'P 1'
#
loop_
_entity.id
_entity.type
_entity.pdbx_description
1 polymer ?
#
loop_
_entity_poly.entity_id
_entity_poly.type
_entity_poly.pdbx_seq_one_letter_code
_entity_poly.pdbx_strand_id
1 'polypeptide(L)'
;MTGSSSDIDFDSQHTDKLVKKLKEIGYITVVDWMPSRMELKHEEYGYLDIHPLDLKKDGTATQADPKGGFYLFEKDWFTTTNYKNRKIPCISKEAQLLFHSGYELTEKDQFDIKNLNSINQVKKEGHFSNDF
;
A
#
# COMPACT_ATOMS: atom_id res chain seq x y z
N MET A 1 -5.14 -16.79 -16.29
CA MET A 1 -5.63 -15.45 -15.93
C MET A 1 -4.87 -15.01 -14.68
N THR A 2 -3.83 -14.21 -14.83
CA THR A 2 -3.24 -13.49 -13.69
C THR A 2 -4.16 -12.31 -13.41
N GLY A 3 -5.18 -12.52 -12.57
CA GLY A 3 -6.05 -11.42 -12.15
C GLY A 3 -5.21 -10.42 -11.35
N SER A 4 -5.26 -9.15 -11.72
CA SER A 4 -4.66 -8.07 -10.93
C SER A 4 -5.23 -8.10 -9.51
N SER A 5 -4.36 -8.21 -8.49
CA SER A 5 -4.73 -7.96 -7.09
C SER A 5 -4.64 -6.47 -6.81
N SER A 6 -5.47 -5.99 -5.89
CA SER A 6 -5.30 -4.67 -5.26
C SER A 6 -4.70 -4.86 -3.88
N ASP A 7 -3.72 -4.04 -3.52
CA ASP A 7 -3.10 -4.04 -2.19
C ASP A 7 -3.56 -2.82 -1.40
N ILE A 8 -4.01 -3.04 -0.15
CA ILE A 8 -4.45 -1.97 0.75
C ILE A 8 -3.77 -2.09 2.10
N ASP A 9 -2.94 -1.10 2.40
CA ASP A 9 -2.46 -0.83 3.76
C ASP A 9 -3.55 -0.12 4.58
N PHE A 10 -3.75 -0.53 5.83
CA PHE A 10 -4.79 0.07 6.69
C PHE A 10 -4.41 0.05 8.18
N ASP A 11 -5.09 0.87 8.99
CA ASP A 11 -4.90 0.87 10.45
C ASP A 11 -5.35 -0.46 11.07
N SER A 12 -4.40 -1.21 11.63
CA SER A 12 -4.59 -2.51 12.26
C SER A 12 -5.62 -2.51 13.39
N GLN A 13 -5.91 -1.37 14.03
CA GLN A 13 -6.97 -1.24 15.03
C GLN A 13 -8.37 -1.53 14.46
N HIS A 14 -8.52 -1.54 13.14
CA HIS A 14 -9.79 -1.79 12.45
C HIS A 14 -9.87 -3.15 11.75
N THR A 15 -8.93 -4.06 12.01
CA THR A 15 -8.82 -5.37 11.33
C THR A 15 -10.15 -6.14 11.33
N ASP A 16 -10.73 -6.39 12.51
CA ASP A 16 -11.96 -7.18 12.62
C ASP A 16 -13.13 -6.54 11.86
N LYS A 17 -13.26 -5.21 11.96
CA LYS A 17 -14.32 -4.45 11.28
C LYS A 17 -14.17 -4.50 9.77
N LEU A 18 -12.94 -4.33 9.25
CA LEU A 18 -12.65 -4.38 7.82
C LEU A 18 -12.89 -5.79 7.27
N VAL A 19 -12.31 -6.82 7.91
CA VAL A 19 -12.45 -8.22 7.47
C VAL A 19 -13.93 -8.63 7.47
N LYS A 20 -14.68 -8.29 8.53
CA LYS A 20 -16.12 -8.54 8.57
C LYS A 20 -16.82 -7.88 7.39
N LYS A 21 -16.52 -6.60 7.11
CA LYS A 21 -17.17 -5.87 6.02
C LYS A 21 -16.86 -6.45 4.65
N LEU A 22 -15.61 -6.87 4.42
CA LEU A 22 -15.20 -7.53 3.17
C LEU A 22 -15.96 -8.84 2.96
N LYS A 23 -16.10 -9.65 4.01
CA LYS A 23 -16.89 -10.89 3.97
C LYS A 23 -18.38 -10.64 3.71
N GLU A 24 -18.96 -9.61 4.33
CA GLU A 24 -20.35 -9.21 4.09
C GLU A 24 -20.63 -8.82 2.63
N ILE A 25 -19.63 -8.26 1.93
CA ILE A 25 -19.77 -7.88 0.51
C ILE A 25 -19.32 -9.00 -0.45
N GLY A 26 -19.05 -10.21 0.04
CA GLY A 26 -18.81 -11.38 -0.81
C GLY A 26 -17.34 -11.78 -1.02
N TYR A 27 -16.38 -11.13 -0.36
CA TYR A 27 -15.01 -11.62 -0.37
C TYR A 27 -14.87 -12.88 0.49
N ILE A 28 -14.16 -13.87 -0.02
CA ILE A 28 -13.73 -15.05 0.73
C ILE A 28 -12.23 -14.95 1.04
N THR A 29 -11.83 -15.42 2.21
CA THR A 29 -10.40 -15.51 2.57
C THR A 29 -9.75 -16.64 1.76
N VAL A 30 -8.66 -16.33 1.06
CA VAL A 30 -7.84 -17.30 0.30
C VAL A 30 -6.63 -17.71 1.13
N VAL A 31 -5.95 -16.73 1.72
CA VAL A 31 -4.78 -16.94 2.60
C VAL A 31 -4.91 -16.03 3.81
N ASP A 32 -4.70 -16.57 5.01
CA ASP A 32 -4.70 -15.81 6.26
C ASP A 32 -3.32 -15.87 6.92
N TRP A 33 -2.58 -14.78 6.83
CA TRP A 33 -1.28 -14.58 7.47
C TRP A 33 -1.34 -13.41 8.48
N MET A 34 -2.50 -13.16 9.09
CA MET A 34 -2.63 -12.12 10.10
C MET A 34 -1.66 -12.39 11.28
N PRO A 35 -1.04 -11.34 11.86
CA PRO A 35 -1.29 -9.91 11.64
C PRO A 35 -0.52 -9.27 10.47
N SER A 36 0.17 -10.05 9.64
CA SER A 36 0.99 -9.50 8.54
C SER A 36 0.16 -9.10 7.32
N ARG A 37 -0.67 -10.02 6.83
CA ARG A 37 -1.55 -9.79 5.67
C ARG A 37 -2.70 -10.80 5.61
N MET A 38 -3.73 -10.48 4.83
CA MET A 38 -4.75 -11.44 4.40
C MET A 38 -5.03 -11.26 2.91
N GLU A 39 -5.04 -12.37 2.17
CA GLU A 39 -5.45 -12.40 0.76
C GLU A 39 -6.91 -12.82 0.70
N LEU A 40 -7.73 -12.03 0.01
CA LEU A 40 -9.13 -12.29 -0.22
C LEU A 40 -9.45 -12.30 -1.71
N LYS A 41 -10.53 -12.99 -2.07
CA LYS A 41 -11.04 -13.03 -3.44
C LYS A 41 -12.54 -12.81 -3.48
N HIS A 42 -12.98 -11.99 -4.40
CA HIS A 42 -14.38 -11.83 -4.78
C HIS A 42 -14.57 -12.34 -6.22
N GLU A 43 -15.74 -12.91 -6.53
CA GLU A 43 -16.04 -13.44 -7.86
C GLU A 43 -16.00 -12.33 -8.93
N GLU A 44 -16.70 -11.22 -8.68
CA GLU A 44 -16.71 -10.04 -9.56
C GLU A 44 -15.46 -9.14 -9.44
N TYR A 45 -15.01 -8.82 -8.23
CA TYR A 45 -13.98 -7.80 -8.00
C TYR A 45 -12.53 -8.32 -7.99
N GLY A 46 -12.33 -9.64 -8.08
CA GLY A 46 -10.99 -10.23 -8.13
C GLY A 46 -10.30 -10.31 -6.77
N TYR A 47 -8.96 -10.29 -6.79
CA TYR A 47 -8.11 -10.45 -5.60
C TYR A 47 -7.90 -9.11 -4.88
N LEU A 48 -7.83 -9.18 -3.55
CA LEU A 48 -7.54 -8.07 -2.65
C LEU A 48 -6.63 -8.57 -1.52
N ASP A 49 -5.45 -7.98 -1.41
CA ASP A 49 -4.53 -8.17 -0.31
C ASP A 49 -4.70 -6.99 0.67
N ILE A 50 -4.94 -7.30 1.94
CA ILE A 50 -4.99 -6.29 3.01
C ILE A 50 -3.81 -6.46 3.95
N HIS A 51 -3.17 -5.34 4.29
CA HIS A 51 -1.93 -5.27 5.06
C HIS A 51 -2.17 -4.40 6.31
N PRO A 52 -2.36 -4.99 7.49
CA PRO A 52 -2.55 -4.22 8.72
C PRO A 52 -1.25 -3.52 9.14
N LEU A 53 -1.35 -2.21 9.39
CA LEU A 53 -0.27 -1.39 9.90
C LEU A 53 -0.58 -0.88 11.30
N ASP A 54 0.40 -0.95 12.20
CA ASP A 54 0.34 -0.30 13.51
C ASP A 54 0.89 1.12 13.37
N LEU A 55 -0.03 2.09 13.28
CA LEU A 55 0.26 3.50 13.05
C LEU A 55 0.77 4.17 14.33
N LYS A 56 1.91 4.86 14.23
CA LYS A 56 2.54 5.55 15.36
C LYS A 56 2.22 7.04 15.35
N LYS A 57 2.27 7.65 16.54
CA LYS A 57 1.98 9.08 16.72
C LYS A 57 2.96 10.01 15.99
N ASP A 58 4.18 9.54 15.73
CA ASP A 58 5.21 10.29 15.01
C ASP A 58 5.06 10.22 13.47
N GLY A 59 4.04 9.51 12.99
CA GLY A 59 3.73 9.33 11.57
C GLY A 59 4.39 8.10 10.93
N THR A 60 5.25 7.39 11.65
CA THR A 60 5.76 6.09 11.19
C THR A 60 4.69 5.00 11.36
N ALA A 61 4.91 3.84 10.74
CA ALA A 61 4.09 2.67 10.97
C ALA A 61 4.93 1.39 11.01
N THR A 62 4.40 0.34 11.61
CA THR A 62 5.03 -0.99 11.59
C THR A 62 4.08 -2.05 11.05
N GLN A 63 4.58 -2.93 10.18
CA GLN A 63 3.87 -4.13 9.72
C GLN A 63 4.53 -5.38 10.29
N ALA A 64 3.75 -6.36 10.75
CA ALA A 64 4.31 -7.62 11.23
C ALA A 64 4.96 -8.42 10.08
N ASP A 65 6.14 -8.99 10.32
CA ASP A 65 6.79 -9.92 9.39
C ASP A 65 6.27 -11.35 9.66
N PRO A 66 5.80 -12.11 8.65
CA PRO A 66 5.40 -13.51 8.82
C PRO A 66 6.52 -14.41 9.38
N LYS A 67 7.80 -14.03 9.23
CA LYS A 67 8.98 -14.74 9.74
C LYS A 67 9.42 -14.26 11.12
N GLY A 68 8.72 -13.29 11.71
CA GLY A 68 9.02 -12.69 13.01
C GLY A 68 9.71 -11.33 12.90
N GLY A 69 9.36 -10.42 13.82
CA GLY A 69 9.78 -9.02 13.77
C GLY A 69 8.76 -8.13 13.07
N PHE A 70 9.21 -6.96 12.61
CA PHE A 70 8.37 -6.01 11.89
C PHE A 70 9.16 -5.23 10.84
N TYR A 71 8.47 -4.79 9.80
CA TYR A 71 8.96 -3.80 8.84
C TYR A 71 8.59 -2.39 9.33
N LEU A 72 9.55 -1.48 9.33
CA LEU A 72 9.32 -0.07 9.64
C LEU A 72 8.98 0.69 8.35
N PHE A 73 7.90 1.46 8.42
CA PHE A 73 7.46 2.37 7.36
C PHE A 73 7.75 3.80 7.80
N GLU A 74 8.53 4.51 6.99
CA GLU A 74 8.81 5.92 7.22
C GLU A 74 7.58 6.78 6.91
N LYS A 75 7.40 7.85 7.68
CA LYS A 75 6.24 8.75 7.52
C LYS A 75 6.08 9.29 6.10
N ASP A 76 7.20 9.57 5.42
CA ASP A 76 7.23 10.18 4.08
C ASP A 76 6.87 9.17 2.98
N TRP A 77 6.71 7.89 3.32
CA TRP A 77 6.22 6.87 2.40
C TRP A 77 4.71 6.91 2.25
N PHE A 78 3.96 7.45 3.22
CA PHE A 78 2.52 7.65 3.10
C PHE A 78 2.23 9.01 2.45
N THR A 79 1.59 9.00 1.29
CA THR A 79 1.30 10.22 0.52
C THR A 79 -0.10 10.18 -0.07
N THR A 80 -0.43 11.19 -0.87
CA THR A 80 -1.66 11.24 -1.67
C THR A 80 -1.36 11.69 -3.08
N THR A 81 -2.07 11.15 -4.06
CA THR A 81 -2.03 11.62 -5.45
C THR A 81 -3.43 12.03 -5.93
N ASN A 82 -3.49 12.91 -6.92
CA ASN A 82 -4.72 13.23 -7.62
C ASN A 82 -4.81 12.36 -8.88
N TYR A 83 -5.75 11.42 -8.89
CA TYR A 83 -6.00 10.56 -10.03
C TYR A 83 -7.43 10.79 -10.54
N LYS A 84 -7.56 11.28 -11.79
CA LYS A 84 -8.85 11.57 -12.43
C LYS A 84 -9.80 12.38 -11.53
N ASN A 85 -9.29 13.48 -10.96
CA ASN A 85 -10.01 14.38 -10.04
C ASN A 85 -10.42 13.77 -8.69
N ARG A 86 -9.85 12.62 -8.32
CA ARG A 86 -9.99 12.01 -7.00
C ARG A 86 -8.66 12.02 -6.27
N LYS A 87 -8.65 12.55 -5.04
CA LYS A 87 -7.50 12.43 -4.14
C LYS A 87 -7.48 11.01 -3.56
N ILE A 88 -6.39 10.28 -3.80
CA ILE A 88 -6.23 8.88 -3.37
C ILE A 88 -5.01 8.81 -2.44
N PRO A 89 -5.16 8.31 -1.19
CA PRO A 89 -4.03 7.98 -0.35
C PRO A 89 -3.31 6.75 -0.91
N CYS A 90 -1.99 6.81 -0.98
CA CYS A 90 -1.16 5.74 -1.54
C CYS A 90 0.25 5.82 -0.96
N ILE A 91 1.01 4.73 -1.10
CA ILE A 91 2.43 4.78 -0.82
C ILE A 91 3.19 5.57 -1.91
N SER A 92 4.32 6.16 -1.54
CA SER A 92 5.14 6.99 -2.43
C SER A 92 5.79 6.17 -3.54
N LYS A 93 6.26 6.86 -4.58
CA LYS A 93 7.07 6.24 -5.65
C LYS A 93 8.32 5.57 -5.07
N GLU A 94 8.95 6.22 -4.10
CA GLU A 94 10.18 5.77 -3.47
C GLU A 94 9.93 4.48 -2.67
N ALA A 95 8.81 4.42 -1.94
CA ALA A 95 8.39 3.23 -1.23
C ALA A 95 8.04 2.08 -2.18
N GLN A 96 7.29 2.36 -3.26
CA GLN A 96 7.00 1.37 -4.31
C GLN A 96 8.29 0.76 -4.87
N LEU A 97 9.27 1.58 -5.26
CA LEU A 97 10.56 1.10 -5.77
C LEU A 97 11.35 0.29 -4.72
N LEU A 98 11.31 0.71 -3.45
CA LEU A 98 11.98 0.00 -2.37
C LEU A 98 11.38 -1.39 -2.14
N PHE A 99 10.04 -1.53 -2.12
CA PHE A 99 9.40 -2.83 -1.89
C PHE A 99 9.63 -3.84 -3.02
N HIS A 100 9.87 -3.36 -4.24
CA HIS A 100 10.31 -4.22 -5.36
C HIS A 100 11.74 -4.74 -5.21
N SER A 101 12.58 -4.13 -4.35
CA SER A 101 13.97 -4.59 -4.15
C SER A 101 14.10 -5.87 -3.31
N GLY A 102 13.00 -6.34 -2.72
CA GLY A 102 12.98 -7.46 -1.77
C GLY A 102 12.82 -8.86 -2.38
N TYR A 103 12.60 -8.98 -3.69
CA TYR A 103 12.35 -10.27 -4.36
C TYR A 103 12.76 -10.26 -5.84
N GLU A 104 12.76 -11.43 -6.48
CA GLU A 104 13.04 -11.53 -7.91
C GLU A 104 11.91 -10.93 -8.75
N LEU A 105 12.23 -9.91 -9.55
CA LEU A 105 11.26 -9.15 -10.32
C LEU A 105 10.66 -9.97 -11.47
N THR A 106 9.34 -10.00 -11.55
CA THR A 106 8.59 -10.49 -12.71
C THR A 106 8.64 -9.49 -13.88
N GLU A 107 8.20 -9.91 -15.08
CA GLU A 107 8.05 -8.99 -16.23
C GLU A 107 7.10 -7.84 -15.93
N LYS A 108 6.04 -8.10 -15.14
CA LYS A 108 5.09 -7.07 -14.71
C LYS A 108 5.79 -6.06 -13.78
N ASP A 109 6.54 -6.54 -12.80
CA ASP A 109 7.29 -5.67 -11.88
C ASP A 109 8.27 -4.76 -12.63
N GLN A 110 8.97 -5.31 -13.63
CA GLN A 110 9.88 -4.52 -14.48
C GLN A 110 9.13 -3.43 -15.27
N PHE A 111 7.95 -3.75 -15.79
CA PHE A 111 7.09 -2.78 -16.47
C PHE A 111 6.59 -1.69 -15.51
N ASP A 112 6.15 -2.06 -14.30
CA ASP A 112 5.67 -1.13 -13.28
C ASP A 112 6.79 -0.20 -12.80
N ILE A 113 7.99 -0.73 -12.54
CA ILE A 113 9.19 0.06 -12.21
C ILE A 113 9.54 1.05 -13.33
N LYS A 114 9.47 0.62 -14.59
CA LYS A 114 9.72 1.51 -15.74
C LYS A 114 8.71 2.65 -15.76
N ASN A 115 7.44 2.38 -15.51
CA ASN A 115 6.40 3.40 -15.43
C ASN A 115 6.66 4.36 -14.26
N LEU A 116 6.94 3.84 -13.06
CA LEU A 116 7.29 4.65 -11.89
C LEU A 116 8.47 5.58 -12.19
N ASN A 117 9.52 5.06 -12.83
CA ASN A 117 10.70 5.85 -13.17
C ASN A 117 10.44 6.93 -14.22
N SER A 118 9.46 6.76 -15.09
CA SER A 118 9.07 7.79 -16.06
C SER A 118 8.29 8.97 -15.44
N ILE A 119 7.76 8.80 -14.23
CA ILE A 119 7.10 9.87 -13.48
C ILE A 119 8.18 10.79 -12.89
N ASN A 120 8.36 11.97 -13.49
CA ASN A 120 9.13 13.05 -12.89
C ASN A 120 8.34 13.62 -11.71
N GLN A 121 8.92 13.65 -10.51
CA GLN A 121 8.33 14.38 -9.40
C GLN A 121 8.21 15.86 -9.81
N VAL A 122 6.98 16.38 -9.85
CA VAL A 122 6.80 17.84 -9.90
C VAL A 122 7.45 18.38 -8.63
N LYS A 123 8.53 19.17 -8.78
CA LYS A 123 9.19 19.83 -7.67
C LYS A 123 8.12 20.56 -6.86
N LYS A 124 8.07 20.35 -5.55
CA LYS A 124 7.34 21.25 -4.65
C LYS A 124 7.92 22.65 -4.91
N GLU A 125 7.15 23.54 -5.51
CA GLU A 125 7.49 24.97 -5.50
C GLU A 125 7.49 25.39 -4.03
N GLY A 126 8.69 25.59 -3.48
CA GLY A 126 8.86 26.23 -2.20
C GLY A 126 8.34 27.65 -2.32
N HIS A 127 7.20 27.93 -1.68
CA HIS A 127 6.75 29.29 -1.47
C HIS A 127 7.70 29.94 -0.45
N PHE A 128 8.78 30.55 -0.93
CA PHE A 128 9.54 31.50 -0.13
C PHE A 128 8.71 32.80 -0.10
N SER A 129 7.98 33.03 0.99
CA SER A 129 7.60 34.39 1.35
C SER A 129 8.82 35.04 1.99
N ASN A 130 9.51 35.89 1.24
CA ASN A 130 10.38 36.90 1.83
C ASN A 130 9.49 38.06 2.26
N ASP A 131 9.05 38.05 3.51
CA ASP A 131 8.62 39.27 4.18
C ASP A 131 9.79 39.77 5.03
N PHE A 132 10.24 40.98 4.69
CA PHE A 132 11.22 41.78 5.43
C PHE A 132 10.64 42.29 6.76
#